data_AF-A0A967C8X2-F1
#
_entry.id   AF-A0A967C8X2-F1
#
_cell.length_a   1.000
_cell.length_b   1.000
_cell.length_c   1.000
_cell.angle_alpha   90.00
_cell.angle_beta   90.00
_cell.angle_gamma   90.00
#
_symmetry.space_group_name_H-M   'P 1'
#
loop_
_entity.id
_entity.type
_entity.pdbx_description
1 polymer ?
#
loop_
_entity_poly.entity_id
_entity_poly.type
_entity_poly.pdbx_seq_one_letter_code
_entity_poly.pdbx_strand_id
1 'polypeptide(L)'
;MSAAASGRERFRSYLGKVGSGEHTSSGLSREEAADALELMLSGEASPAQIGAFLIAHRIRRPEPQELTGMLDVYRRQGPQLHSSSRALCFGIPFDGRSRTAPIYPLTALVLASAGIPVVLQGGRRMPVKYGVTAMELFEALGLTLTGRELAWVQNGLECWNLALVHQPDHFPAAEALIPIREDIGKRPPLASLELLWTPHRGEHLLVSGFVHPPTESRAWQALKLAGETDVLTVKGLEGSTDLPISRACVTGRPNADGDGRL
;
A
#
# COMPACT_ATOMS: atom_id res chain seq x y z
N MET A 1 12.30 -7.48 -37.62
CA MET A 1 11.86 -6.76 -36.40
C MET A 1 10.90 -7.68 -35.66
N SER A 2 11.30 -8.22 -34.51
CA SER A 2 10.43 -9.06 -33.68
C SER A 2 9.21 -8.24 -33.28
N ALA A 3 8.00 -8.72 -33.57
CA ALA A 3 6.78 -8.11 -33.06
C ALA A 3 6.86 -8.19 -31.52
N ALA A 4 6.80 -7.05 -30.84
CA ALA A 4 6.75 -7.04 -29.38
C ALA A 4 5.61 -7.96 -28.93
N ALA A 5 5.91 -8.93 -28.07
CA ALA A 5 4.89 -9.83 -27.53
C ALA A 5 3.77 -8.98 -26.93
N SER A 6 2.52 -9.36 -27.21
CA SER A 6 1.35 -8.66 -26.66
C SER A 6 1.45 -8.60 -25.14
N GLY A 7 0.90 -7.56 -24.49
CA GLY A 7 0.93 -7.44 -23.02
C GLY A 7 0.42 -8.70 -22.32
N ARG A 8 -0.60 -9.37 -22.91
CA ARG A 8 -1.10 -10.68 -22.46
C ARG A 8 -0.06 -11.79 -22.52
N GLU A 9 0.78 -11.85 -23.55
CA GLU A 9 1.84 -12.86 -23.68
C GLU A 9 2.98 -12.59 -22.71
N ARG A 10 3.41 -11.33 -22.56
CA ARG A 10 4.41 -10.94 -21.55
C ARG A 10 3.94 -11.30 -20.15
N PHE A 11 2.70 -10.93 -19.79
CA PHE A 11 2.13 -11.24 -18.49
C PHE A 11 2.04 -12.76 -18.23
N ARG A 12 1.75 -13.56 -19.26
CA ARG A 12 1.74 -15.03 -19.15
C ARG A 12 3.12 -15.57 -18.74
N SER A 13 4.21 -14.97 -19.22
CA SER A 13 5.57 -15.34 -18.82
C SER A 13 5.79 -15.12 -17.32
N TYR A 14 5.38 -13.96 -16.78
CA TYR A 14 5.48 -13.66 -15.35
C TYR A 14 4.61 -14.59 -14.50
N LEU A 15 3.38 -14.87 -14.95
CA LEU A 15 2.53 -15.87 -14.31
C LEU A 15 3.18 -17.25 -14.29
N GLY A 16 3.83 -17.67 -15.38
CA GLY A 16 4.56 -18.94 -15.45
C GLY A 16 5.70 -19.02 -14.44
N LYS A 17 6.46 -17.92 -14.25
CA LYS A 17 7.52 -17.84 -13.23
C LYS A 17 6.96 -17.96 -11.82
N VAL A 18 5.92 -17.20 -11.50
CA VAL A 18 5.34 -17.11 -10.16
C VAL A 18 4.51 -18.34 -9.79
N GLY A 19 3.84 -18.97 -10.76
CA GLY A 19 2.94 -20.11 -10.58
C GLY A 19 3.55 -21.48 -10.90
N SER A 20 4.86 -21.54 -11.10
CA SER A 20 5.56 -22.82 -11.28
C SER A 20 5.68 -23.59 -9.95
N GLY A 21 6.02 -24.88 -10.03
CA GLY A 21 6.09 -25.77 -8.86
C GLY A 21 7.11 -25.30 -7.81
N GLU A 22 7.01 -25.83 -6.60
CA GLU A 22 7.84 -25.42 -5.45
C GLU A 22 9.35 -25.44 -5.73
N HIS A 23 9.81 -26.36 -6.58
CA HIS A 23 11.22 -26.50 -6.95
C HIS A 23 11.61 -25.84 -8.28
N THR A 24 10.66 -25.25 -9.01
CA THR A 24 10.90 -24.64 -10.33
C THR A 24 10.60 -23.14 -10.37
N SER A 25 10.05 -22.59 -9.29
CA SER A 25 9.83 -21.16 -9.16
C SER A 25 11.13 -20.38 -8.98
N SER A 26 11.37 -19.43 -9.89
CA SER A 26 12.52 -18.52 -9.86
C SER A 26 12.21 -17.13 -9.29
N GLY A 27 10.95 -16.84 -8.91
CA GLY A 27 10.51 -15.48 -8.62
C GLY A 27 10.62 -14.54 -9.83
N LEU A 28 10.36 -13.24 -9.60
CA LEU A 28 10.52 -12.15 -10.56
C LEU A 28 11.67 -11.23 -10.17
N SER A 29 12.32 -10.63 -11.15
CA SER A 29 13.17 -9.46 -10.91
C SER A 29 12.33 -8.24 -10.51
N ARG A 30 12.98 -7.17 -10.05
CA ARG A 30 12.34 -5.87 -9.78
C ARG A 30 11.63 -5.33 -11.03
N GLU A 31 12.30 -5.40 -12.17
CA GLU A 31 11.80 -4.93 -13.47
C GLU A 31 10.63 -5.78 -13.94
N GLU A 32 10.69 -7.11 -13.75
CA GLU A 32 9.60 -8.01 -14.12
C GLU A 32 8.36 -7.83 -13.25
N ALA A 33 8.54 -7.61 -11.94
CA ALA A 33 7.44 -7.29 -11.04
C ALA A 33 6.82 -5.92 -11.35
N ALA A 34 7.64 -4.95 -11.78
CA ALA A 34 7.17 -3.67 -12.26
C ALA A 34 6.34 -3.82 -13.55
N ASP A 35 6.86 -4.46 -14.60
CA ASP A 35 6.11 -4.67 -15.86
C ASP A 35 4.83 -5.48 -15.61
N ALA A 36 4.89 -6.52 -14.77
CA ALA A 36 3.69 -7.26 -14.38
C ALA A 36 2.62 -6.33 -13.79
N LEU A 37 2.97 -5.46 -12.86
CA LEU A 37 2.01 -4.53 -12.29
C LEU A 37 1.53 -3.46 -13.29
N GLU A 38 2.41 -2.95 -14.14
CA GLU A 38 2.01 -2.02 -15.20
C GLU A 38 0.96 -2.62 -16.12
N LEU A 39 1.15 -3.87 -16.53
CA LEU A 39 0.19 -4.63 -17.34
C LEU A 39 -1.14 -4.89 -16.63
N MET A 40 -1.14 -5.01 -15.30
CA MET A 40 -2.37 -5.09 -14.50
C MET A 40 -3.10 -3.75 -14.48
N LEU A 41 -2.38 -2.65 -14.23
CA LEU A 41 -2.95 -1.30 -14.13
C LEU A 41 -3.39 -0.72 -15.48
N SER A 42 -2.72 -1.09 -16.59
CA SER A 42 -3.08 -0.66 -17.95
C SER A 42 -4.23 -1.46 -18.57
N GLY A 43 -4.68 -2.54 -17.91
CA GLY A 43 -5.72 -3.43 -18.44
C GLY A 43 -5.24 -4.35 -19.57
N GLU A 44 -3.93 -4.47 -19.80
CA GLU A 44 -3.37 -5.36 -20.80
C GLU A 44 -3.38 -6.83 -20.38
N ALA A 45 -3.35 -7.12 -19.07
CA ALA A 45 -3.53 -8.46 -18.53
C ALA A 45 -5.04 -8.78 -18.35
N SER A 46 -5.47 -9.97 -18.78
CA SER A 46 -6.87 -10.36 -18.59
C SER A 46 -7.22 -10.66 -17.12
N PRO A 47 -8.48 -10.50 -16.68
CA PRO A 47 -8.88 -10.79 -15.30
C PRO A 47 -8.48 -12.18 -14.80
N ALA A 48 -8.57 -13.21 -15.66
CA ALA A 48 -8.13 -14.56 -15.34
C ALA A 48 -6.62 -14.66 -15.08
N GLN A 49 -5.80 -13.94 -15.87
CA GLN A 49 -4.35 -13.89 -15.68
C GLN A 49 -4.01 -13.17 -14.37
N ILE A 50 -4.64 -12.02 -14.11
CA ILE A 50 -4.44 -11.25 -12.88
C ILE A 50 -4.83 -12.11 -11.67
N GLY A 51 -6.01 -12.73 -11.69
CA GLY A 51 -6.48 -13.60 -10.61
C GLY A 51 -5.51 -14.75 -10.30
N ALA A 52 -5.06 -15.46 -11.33
CA ALA A 52 -4.08 -16.53 -11.19
C ALA A 52 -2.75 -16.01 -10.63
N PHE A 53 -2.26 -14.87 -11.12
CA PHE A 53 -1.01 -14.26 -10.68
C PHE A 53 -1.07 -13.89 -9.20
N LEU A 54 -2.11 -13.18 -8.78
CA LEU A 54 -2.25 -12.70 -7.41
C LEU A 54 -2.30 -13.85 -6.39
N ILE A 55 -2.96 -14.97 -6.71
CA ILE A 55 -3.00 -16.14 -5.84
C ILE A 55 -1.71 -16.94 -5.85
N ALA A 56 -1.13 -17.20 -7.02
CA ALA A 56 0.17 -17.86 -7.12
C ALA A 56 1.25 -17.09 -6.34
N HIS A 57 1.29 -15.76 -6.51
CA HIS A 57 2.23 -14.88 -5.84
C HIS A 57 2.01 -14.83 -4.32
N ARG A 58 0.74 -14.85 -3.88
CA ARG A 58 0.39 -14.96 -2.47
C ARG A 58 0.91 -16.26 -1.85
N ILE A 59 0.71 -17.40 -2.52
CA ILE A 59 1.10 -18.73 -2.03
C ILE A 59 2.62 -18.83 -1.93
N ARG A 60 3.33 -18.45 -2.99
CA ARG A 60 4.79 -18.41 -3.02
C ARG A 60 5.39 -17.45 -1.99
N ARG A 61 4.64 -16.36 -1.72
CA ARG A 61 5.03 -15.17 -0.96
C ARG A 61 6.01 -14.30 -1.77
N PRO A 62 5.73 -13.00 -1.92
CA PRO A 62 6.59 -12.12 -2.71
C PRO A 62 7.97 -11.99 -2.06
N GLU A 63 8.99 -11.84 -2.87
CA GLU A 63 10.34 -11.49 -2.45
C GLU A 63 10.47 -9.95 -2.36
N PRO A 64 11.43 -9.43 -1.58
CA PRO A 64 11.59 -7.99 -1.39
C PRO A 64 11.69 -7.20 -2.71
N GLN A 65 12.50 -7.65 -3.67
CA GLN A 65 12.69 -6.96 -4.94
C GLN A 65 11.41 -6.90 -5.78
N GLU A 66 10.50 -7.86 -5.63
CA GLU A 66 9.22 -7.86 -6.33
C GLU A 66 8.27 -6.83 -5.75
N LEU A 67 8.22 -6.70 -4.41
CA LEU A 67 7.49 -5.63 -3.74
C LEU A 67 8.07 -4.26 -4.12
N THR A 68 9.39 -4.14 -4.20
CA THR A 68 10.06 -2.92 -4.66
C THR A 68 9.66 -2.56 -6.10
N GLY A 69 9.67 -3.52 -7.02
CA GLY A 69 9.27 -3.28 -8.41
C GLY A 69 7.82 -2.80 -8.52
N MET A 70 6.91 -3.44 -7.77
CA MET A 70 5.53 -2.99 -7.72
C MET A 70 5.40 -1.59 -7.07
N LEU A 71 6.21 -1.27 -6.07
CA LEU A 71 6.25 0.05 -5.42
C LEU A 71 6.72 1.15 -6.36
N ASP A 72 7.68 0.87 -7.23
CA ASP A 72 8.13 1.82 -8.24
C ASP A 72 6.98 2.24 -9.17
N VAL A 73 6.12 1.29 -9.55
CA VAL A 73 4.94 1.55 -10.39
C VAL A 73 3.91 2.38 -9.63
N TYR A 74 3.58 2.03 -8.38
CA TYR A 74 2.67 2.84 -7.56
C TYR A 74 3.20 4.26 -7.35
N ARG A 75 4.51 4.43 -7.19
CA ARG A 75 5.11 5.75 -7.05
C ARG A 75 5.04 6.55 -8.35
N ARG A 76 5.23 5.91 -9.51
CA ARG A 76 5.23 6.59 -10.81
C ARG A 76 3.83 6.91 -11.32
N GLN A 77 2.86 6.01 -11.15
CA GLN A 77 1.51 6.14 -11.70
C GLN A 77 0.46 6.62 -10.69
N GLY A 78 0.70 6.41 -9.39
CA GLY A 78 -0.22 6.84 -8.34
C GLY A 78 -0.21 8.35 -8.12
N PRO A 79 -1.20 8.87 -7.37
CA PRO A 79 -1.30 10.28 -7.04
C PRO A 79 -0.07 10.76 -6.25
N GLN A 80 0.29 12.02 -6.43
CA GLN A 80 1.44 12.64 -5.80
C GLN A 80 1.05 13.91 -5.06
N LEU A 81 1.47 14.00 -3.80
CA LEU A 81 1.29 15.17 -2.93
C LEU A 81 2.66 15.66 -2.44
N HIS A 82 2.77 16.95 -2.16
CA HIS A 82 3.99 17.58 -1.67
C HIS A 82 3.70 18.45 -0.45
N SER A 83 4.65 18.57 0.48
CA SER A 83 4.61 19.59 1.53
C SER A 83 5.97 20.26 1.69
N SER A 84 5.97 21.49 2.20
CA SER A 84 7.20 22.25 2.47
C SER A 84 7.95 21.77 3.71
N SER A 85 7.26 21.08 4.62
CA SER A 85 7.81 20.48 5.84
C SER A 85 7.69 18.96 5.80
N ARG A 86 8.47 18.28 6.67
CA ARG A 86 8.46 16.83 6.79
C ARG A 86 7.08 16.31 7.20
N ALA A 87 6.50 15.44 6.40
CA ALA A 87 5.16 14.87 6.64
C ALA A 87 5.21 13.55 7.44
N LEU A 88 4.09 13.18 8.06
CA LEU A 88 3.82 11.84 8.58
C LEU A 88 2.87 11.11 7.63
N CYS A 89 3.33 10.01 7.05
CA CYS A 89 2.55 9.20 6.11
C CYS A 89 2.14 7.90 6.77
N PHE A 90 0.84 7.60 6.83
CA PHE A 90 0.35 6.38 7.49
C PHE A 90 -0.02 5.28 6.47
N GLY A 91 0.71 4.16 6.51
CA GLY A 91 0.42 2.93 5.80
C GLY A 91 -0.53 2.04 6.61
N ILE A 92 -1.83 2.08 6.27
CA ILE A 92 -2.90 1.35 6.95
C ILE A 92 -3.53 0.33 5.99
N PRO A 93 -3.94 -0.87 6.45
CA PRO A 93 -4.61 -1.83 5.57
C PRO A 93 -5.89 -1.26 4.95
N PHE A 94 -6.00 -1.34 3.63
CA PHE A 94 -7.13 -0.77 2.89
C PHE A 94 -8.45 -1.53 3.14
N ASP A 95 -8.38 -2.78 3.62
CA ASP A 95 -9.57 -3.59 3.97
C ASP A 95 -10.26 -3.18 5.28
N GLY A 96 -9.78 -2.13 5.94
CA GLY A 96 -10.41 -1.52 7.11
C GLY A 96 -10.33 -2.36 8.38
N ARG A 97 -11.11 -1.97 9.39
CA ARG A 97 -11.19 -2.68 10.68
C ARG A 97 -12.58 -3.20 10.97
N SER A 98 -12.66 -4.45 11.40
CA SER A 98 -13.92 -5.13 11.71
C SER A 98 -14.02 -5.61 13.15
N ARG A 99 -12.92 -5.59 13.92
CA ARG A 99 -12.89 -6.08 15.30
C ARG A 99 -12.55 -5.00 16.32
N THR A 100 -11.81 -3.95 15.94
CA THR A 100 -11.49 -2.83 16.85
C THR A 100 -11.79 -1.48 16.20
N ALA A 101 -12.26 -0.50 16.99
CA ALA A 101 -12.64 0.84 16.50
C ALA A 101 -11.42 1.65 16.05
N PRO A 102 -11.26 2.03 14.77
CA PRO A 102 -10.07 2.77 14.30
C PRO A 102 -9.91 4.12 14.97
N ILE A 103 -8.70 4.41 15.48
CA ILE A 103 -8.39 5.66 16.18
C ILE A 103 -7.49 6.58 15.35
N TYR A 104 -6.76 6.05 14.36
CA TYR A 104 -5.87 6.84 13.52
C TYR A 104 -6.47 8.12 12.90
N PRO A 105 -7.78 8.24 12.56
CA PRO A 105 -8.32 9.53 12.10
C PRO A 105 -8.22 10.61 13.18
N LEU A 106 -8.46 10.27 14.44
CA LEU A 106 -8.29 11.20 15.58
C LEU A 106 -6.80 11.52 15.80
N THR A 107 -5.93 10.52 15.69
CA THR A 107 -4.48 10.74 15.74
C THR A 107 -4.01 11.71 14.66
N ALA A 108 -4.52 11.56 13.43
CA ALA A 108 -4.22 12.45 12.32
C ALA A 108 -4.70 13.89 12.58
N LEU A 109 -5.91 14.07 13.12
CA LEU A 109 -6.42 15.39 13.47
C LEU A 109 -5.60 16.07 14.58
N VAL A 110 -5.18 15.32 15.60
CA VAL A 110 -4.31 15.86 16.67
C VAL A 110 -2.96 16.30 16.10
N LEU A 111 -2.33 15.48 15.27
CA LEU A 111 -1.05 15.81 14.61
C LEU A 111 -1.18 17.04 13.70
N ALA A 112 -2.23 17.09 12.88
CA ALA A 112 -2.51 18.22 12.01
C ALA A 112 -2.73 19.52 12.80
N SER A 113 -3.46 19.45 13.92
CA SER A 113 -3.65 20.60 14.83
C SER A 113 -2.37 21.07 15.51
N ALA A 114 -1.37 20.18 15.64
CA ALA A 114 -0.04 20.50 16.13
C ALA A 114 0.91 21.03 15.03
N GLY A 115 0.41 21.28 13.82
CA GLY A 115 1.20 21.81 12.71
C GLY A 115 2.02 20.77 11.96
N ILE A 116 1.76 19.47 12.16
CA ILE A 116 2.49 18.39 11.50
C ILE A 116 1.67 17.91 10.30
N PRO A 117 2.17 18.00 9.05
CA PRO A 117 1.45 17.49 7.88
C PRO A 117 1.23 15.99 7.99
N VAL A 118 -0.01 15.55 7.81
CA VAL A 118 -0.41 14.14 7.82
C VAL A 118 -0.98 13.74 6.48
N VAL A 119 -0.45 12.66 5.93
CA VAL A 119 -0.92 12.05 4.69
C VAL A 119 -1.50 10.67 4.99
N LEU A 120 -2.79 10.53 4.70
CA LEU A 120 -3.53 9.28 4.76
C LEU A 120 -3.90 8.84 3.34
N GLN A 121 -4.18 7.55 3.21
CA GLN A 121 -4.70 6.95 1.99
C GLN A 121 -5.67 5.83 2.33
N GLY A 122 -6.63 5.58 1.44
CA GLY A 122 -7.58 4.48 1.60
C GLY A 122 -8.57 4.43 0.45
N GLY A 123 -9.44 3.43 0.50
CA GLY A 123 -10.53 3.26 -0.47
C GLY A 123 -11.80 2.80 0.22
N ARG A 124 -12.86 2.53 -0.56
CA ARG A 124 -14.11 1.97 -0.03
C ARG A 124 -13.86 0.68 0.73
N ARG A 125 -14.87 0.22 1.47
CA ARG A 125 -14.86 -1.12 2.07
C ARG A 125 -14.50 -2.14 0.99
N MET A 126 -13.48 -2.95 1.26
CA MET A 126 -12.95 -3.91 0.30
C MET A 126 -12.62 -5.25 0.97
N PRO A 127 -12.51 -6.33 0.18
CA PRO A 127 -12.13 -7.64 0.69
C PRO A 127 -10.76 -7.62 1.36
N VAL A 128 -10.51 -8.46 2.35
CA VAL A 128 -11.39 -9.57 2.79
C VAL A 128 -12.26 -9.23 3.99
N LYS A 129 -12.05 -8.08 4.61
CA LYS A 129 -12.70 -7.73 5.88
C LYS A 129 -13.99 -6.95 5.70
N TYR A 130 -14.07 -6.10 4.66
CA TYR A 130 -15.13 -5.10 4.53
C TYR A 130 -15.30 -4.26 5.81
N GLY A 131 -14.16 -3.93 6.44
CA GLY A 131 -14.14 -3.21 7.71
C GLY A 131 -14.42 -1.72 7.54
N VAL A 132 -14.62 -1.04 8.66
CA VAL A 132 -14.77 0.42 8.72
C VAL A 132 -13.51 1.09 8.21
N THR A 133 -13.69 2.09 7.36
CA THR A 133 -12.63 2.80 6.63
C THR A 133 -12.38 4.22 7.15
N ALA A 134 -11.27 4.85 6.73
CA ALA A 134 -10.95 6.23 7.13
C ALA A 134 -12.05 7.22 6.71
N MET A 135 -12.54 7.06 5.48
CA MET A 135 -13.48 7.98 4.86
C MET A 135 -14.82 7.97 5.60
N GLU A 136 -15.33 6.79 5.96
CA GLU A 136 -16.56 6.67 6.76
C GLU A 136 -16.42 7.33 8.14
N LEU A 137 -15.24 7.23 8.75
CA LEU A 137 -14.98 7.86 10.05
C LEU A 137 -14.85 9.39 9.94
N PHE A 138 -14.17 9.89 8.91
CA PHE A 138 -14.11 11.34 8.67
C PHE A 138 -15.48 11.91 8.31
N GLU A 139 -16.27 11.21 7.50
CA GLU A 139 -17.65 11.61 7.18
C GLU A 139 -18.53 11.64 8.43
N ALA A 140 -18.41 10.64 9.32
CA ALA A 140 -19.10 10.64 10.61
C ALA A 140 -18.69 11.81 11.54
N LEU A 141 -17.49 12.36 11.34
CA LEU A 141 -17.01 13.57 12.02
C LEU A 141 -17.40 14.88 11.29
N GLY A 142 -18.17 14.80 10.20
CA GLY A 142 -18.59 15.95 9.40
C GLY A 142 -17.56 16.43 8.38
N LEU A 143 -16.53 15.61 8.09
CA LEU A 143 -15.45 15.94 7.16
C LEU A 143 -15.60 15.14 5.85
N THR A 144 -16.19 15.76 4.83
CA THR A 144 -16.32 15.17 3.49
C THR A 144 -15.02 15.33 2.68
N LEU A 145 -14.16 14.31 2.76
CA LEU A 145 -12.85 14.27 2.10
C LEU A 145 -12.83 13.46 0.78
N THR A 146 -13.96 12.89 0.36
CA THR A 146 -14.12 12.12 -0.88
C THR A 146 -14.83 12.91 -1.97
N GLY A 147 -14.75 12.45 -3.22
CA GLY A 147 -15.33 13.13 -4.39
C GLY A 147 -14.62 14.45 -4.70
N ARG A 148 -13.37 14.59 -4.28
CA ARG A 148 -12.54 15.80 -4.46
C ARG A 148 -11.50 15.56 -5.54
N GLU A 149 -11.06 16.63 -6.18
CA GLU A 149 -9.91 16.59 -7.07
C GLU A 149 -8.61 16.53 -6.27
N LEU A 150 -7.55 15.96 -6.86
CA LEU A 150 -6.25 15.86 -6.19
C LEU A 150 -5.68 17.23 -5.79
N ALA A 151 -5.97 18.29 -6.55
CA ALA A 151 -5.58 19.66 -6.22
C ALA A 151 -6.23 20.17 -4.92
N TRP A 152 -7.46 19.77 -4.64
CA TRP A 152 -8.13 20.08 -3.37
C TRP A 152 -7.46 19.35 -2.21
N VAL A 153 -7.07 18.08 -2.42
CA VAL A 153 -6.34 17.29 -1.42
C VAL A 153 -4.96 17.91 -1.13
N GLN A 154 -4.24 18.36 -2.16
CA GLN A 154 -2.98 19.09 -2.05
C GLN A 154 -3.16 20.39 -1.23
N ASN A 155 -4.18 21.18 -1.53
CA ASN A 155 -4.48 22.39 -0.76
C ASN A 155 -4.82 22.08 0.70
N GLY A 156 -5.54 20.98 0.97
CA GLY A 156 -5.82 20.54 2.34
C GLY A 156 -4.55 20.17 3.12
N LEU A 157 -3.56 19.55 2.46
CA LEU A 157 -2.25 19.29 3.07
C LEU A 157 -1.54 20.59 3.45
N GLU A 158 -1.57 21.60 2.57
CA GLU A 158 -0.89 22.89 2.77
C GLU A 158 -1.59 23.78 3.81
N CYS A 159 -2.92 23.83 3.79
CA CYS A 159 -3.70 24.75 4.63
C CYS A 159 -4.10 24.15 5.98
N TRP A 160 -4.33 22.83 6.03
CA TRP A 160 -4.88 22.15 7.21
C TRP A 160 -3.98 21.04 7.74
N ASN A 161 -2.80 20.83 7.16
CA ASN A 161 -1.89 19.75 7.53
C ASN A 161 -2.51 18.35 7.41
N LEU A 162 -3.56 18.18 6.59
CA LEU A 162 -4.25 16.90 6.45
C LEU A 162 -4.61 16.63 4.99
N ALA A 163 -4.13 15.51 4.48
CA ALA A 163 -4.56 14.95 3.21
C ALA A 163 -5.08 13.53 3.37
N LEU A 164 -6.16 13.20 2.66
CA LEU A 164 -6.62 11.85 2.44
C LEU A 164 -6.69 11.58 0.94
N VAL A 165 -5.83 10.70 0.46
CA VAL A 165 -5.90 10.20 -0.91
C VAL A 165 -6.90 9.05 -0.97
N HIS A 166 -8.06 9.33 -1.57
CA HIS A 166 -9.13 8.36 -1.79
C HIS A 166 -8.91 7.59 -3.11
N GLN A 167 -8.60 6.30 -3.04
CA GLN A 167 -8.23 5.48 -4.20
C GLN A 167 -9.25 5.52 -5.36
N PRO A 168 -10.58 5.39 -5.15
CA PRO A 168 -11.55 5.50 -6.23
C PRO A 168 -11.50 6.82 -7.01
N ASP A 169 -11.17 7.92 -6.35
CA ASP A 169 -11.13 9.25 -6.98
C ASP A 169 -9.75 9.52 -7.62
N HIS A 170 -8.68 9.08 -6.96
CA HIS A 170 -7.32 9.54 -7.27
C HIS A 170 -6.40 8.47 -7.87
N PHE A 171 -6.80 7.19 -7.84
CA PHE A 171 -6.05 6.11 -8.48
C PHE A 171 -6.99 5.06 -9.14
N PRO A 172 -7.79 5.43 -10.16
CA PRO A 172 -8.78 4.55 -10.78
C PRO A 172 -8.21 3.24 -11.35
N ALA A 173 -6.96 3.25 -11.83
CA ALA A 173 -6.30 2.05 -12.34
C ALA A 173 -6.08 0.99 -11.24
N ALA A 174 -5.73 1.42 -10.02
CA ALA A 174 -5.64 0.51 -8.87
C ALA A 174 -7.03 0.07 -8.39
N GLU A 175 -8.02 0.97 -8.43
CA GLU A 175 -9.42 0.65 -8.11
C GLU A 175 -10.01 -0.42 -9.03
N ALA A 176 -9.64 -0.42 -10.31
CA ALA A 176 -10.08 -1.43 -11.28
C ALA A 176 -9.66 -2.87 -10.91
N LEU A 177 -8.69 -3.04 -10.01
CA LEU A 177 -8.27 -4.36 -9.51
C LEU A 177 -9.14 -4.87 -8.36
N ILE A 178 -9.98 -4.02 -7.74
CA ILE A 178 -10.79 -4.41 -6.57
C ILE A 178 -11.78 -5.53 -6.90
N PRO A 179 -12.56 -5.51 -8.01
CA PRO A 179 -13.48 -6.61 -8.32
C PRO A 179 -12.79 -7.98 -8.42
N ILE A 180 -11.58 -8.03 -9.00
CA ILE A 180 -10.79 -9.27 -9.09
C ILE A 180 -10.40 -9.74 -7.67
N ARG A 181 -10.07 -8.81 -6.77
CA ARG A 181 -9.77 -9.14 -5.36
C ARG A 181 -11.00 -9.64 -4.61
N GLU A 182 -12.20 -9.18 -4.97
CA GLU A 182 -13.47 -9.68 -4.42
C GLU A 182 -13.68 -11.14 -4.81
N ASP A 183 -13.55 -11.46 -6.09
CA ASP A 183 -13.66 -12.84 -6.60
C ASP A 183 -12.63 -13.78 -5.94
N ILE A 184 -11.42 -13.29 -5.69
CA ILE A 184 -10.36 -14.07 -5.05
C ILE A 184 -10.64 -14.34 -3.57
N GLY A 185 -11.19 -13.37 -2.83
CA GLY A 185 -11.49 -13.51 -1.39
C GLY A 185 -10.26 -13.71 -0.49
N LYS A 186 -9.06 -13.26 -0.93
CA LYS A 186 -7.80 -13.30 -0.17
C LYS A 186 -6.99 -12.03 -0.40
N ARG A 187 -6.18 -11.63 0.58
CA ARG A 187 -5.24 -10.49 0.44
C ARG A 187 -4.12 -10.81 -0.57
N PRO A 188 -4.04 -10.17 -1.73
CA PRO A 188 -2.91 -10.36 -2.63
C PRO A 188 -1.62 -9.71 -2.09
N PRO A 189 -0.46 -9.94 -2.72
CA PRO A 189 0.75 -9.15 -2.47
C PRO A 189 0.56 -7.64 -2.58
N LEU A 190 -0.38 -7.17 -3.41
CA LEU A 190 -0.78 -5.75 -3.49
C LEU A 190 -1.22 -5.20 -2.13
N ALA A 191 -1.89 -5.99 -1.28
CA ALA A 191 -2.28 -5.53 0.05
C ALA A 191 -1.08 -5.32 1.00
N SER A 192 0.03 -6.02 0.76
CA SER A 192 1.29 -5.74 1.46
C SER A 192 1.96 -4.49 0.89
N LEU A 193 1.97 -4.36 -0.44
CA LEU A 193 2.52 -3.20 -1.13
C LEU A 193 1.85 -1.88 -0.71
N GLU A 194 0.52 -1.88 -0.58
CA GLU A 194 -0.28 -0.72 -0.15
C GLU A 194 0.15 -0.18 1.23
N LEU A 195 0.74 -1.02 2.10
CA LEU A 195 1.29 -0.60 3.39
C LEU A 195 2.67 0.08 3.27
N LEU A 196 3.37 -0.15 2.15
CA LEU A 196 4.71 0.37 1.87
C LEU A 196 4.69 1.62 0.98
N TRP A 197 3.54 1.93 0.39
CA TRP A 197 3.37 3.06 -0.50
C TRP A 197 2.86 4.29 0.26
N THR A 198 3.29 5.47 -0.18
CA THR A 198 2.72 6.77 0.17
C THR A 198 2.62 7.63 -1.08
N PRO A 199 1.56 8.45 -1.22
CA PRO A 199 1.45 9.43 -2.31
C PRO A 199 2.34 10.65 -2.05
N HIS A 200 2.93 10.81 -0.86
CA HIS A 200 3.79 11.95 -0.56
C HIS A 200 5.13 11.89 -1.31
N ARG A 201 5.62 13.07 -1.72
CA ARG A 201 6.92 13.31 -2.35
C ARG A 201 7.62 14.42 -1.56
N GLY A 202 8.84 14.14 -1.11
CA GLY A 202 9.61 15.01 -0.21
C GLY A 202 9.95 14.30 1.10
N GLU A 203 10.49 15.05 2.06
CA GLU A 203 10.83 14.50 3.37
C GLU A 203 9.59 14.01 4.10
N HIS A 204 9.61 12.78 4.59
CA HIS A 204 8.52 12.23 5.39
C HIS A 204 9.00 11.07 6.27
N LEU A 205 8.23 10.78 7.32
CA LEU A 205 8.29 9.50 8.04
C LEU A 205 7.14 8.60 7.57
N LEU A 206 7.46 7.44 7.01
CA LEU A 206 6.45 6.42 6.71
C LEU A 206 6.17 5.57 7.96
N VAL A 207 4.98 5.72 8.53
CA VAL A 207 4.49 4.89 9.63
C VAL A 207 3.66 3.74 9.07
N SER A 208 4.20 2.53 9.07
CA SER A 208 3.59 1.37 8.39
C SER A 208 3.14 0.30 9.38
N GLY A 209 1.89 -0.13 9.27
CA GLY A 209 1.34 -1.22 10.07
C GLY A 209 1.81 -2.60 9.59
N PHE A 210 1.92 -3.58 10.50
CA PHE A 210 2.16 -4.98 10.13
C PHE A 210 1.51 -5.98 11.09
N VAL A 211 1.38 -7.24 10.65
CA VAL A 211 0.69 -8.32 11.39
C VAL A 211 1.62 -9.36 12.02
N HIS A 212 2.72 -9.72 11.36
CA HIS A 212 3.66 -10.75 11.84
C HIS A 212 5.12 -10.39 11.50
N PRO A 213 6.12 -10.76 12.33
CA PRO A 213 7.52 -10.37 12.13
C PRO A 213 8.13 -10.73 10.76
N PRO A 214 7.85 -11.89 10.14
CA PRO A 214 8.37 -12.18 8.80
C PRO A 214 7.89 -11.22 7.72
N THR A 215 6.69 -10.64 7.90
CA THR A 215 6.16 -9.62 6.97
C THR A 215 6.88 -8.29 7.15
N GLU A 216 7.26 -7.95 8.39
CA GLU A 216 8.01 -6.72 8.70
C GLU A 216 9.42 -6.74 8.08
N SER A 217 10.18 -7.83 8.27
CA SER A 217 11.53 -7.94 7.70
C SER A 217 11.51 -7.82 6.17
N ARG A 218 10.54 -8.47 5.51
CA ARG A 218 10.35 -8.34 4.06
C ARG A 218 10.00 -6.91 3.64
N ALA A 219 9.10 -6.26 4.39
CA ALA A 219 8.71 -4.87 4.14
C ALA A 219 9.93 -3.92 4.24
N TRP A 220 10.76 -4.06 5.26
CA TRP A 220 11.97 -3.26 5.42
C TRP A 220 12.96 -3.46 4.28
N GLN A 221 13.21 -4.70 3.88
CA GLN A 221 14.10 -4.99 2.74
C GLN A 221 13.56 -4.35 1.45
N ALA A 222 12.25 -4.46 1.19
CA ALA A 222 11.63 -3.86 0.03
C ALA A 222 11.71 -2.31 0.04
N LEU A 223 11.46 -1.69 1.19
CA LEU A 223 11.55 -0.23 1.40
C LEU A 223 13.00 0.26 1.24
N LYS A 224 13.98 -0.44 1.82
CA LYS A 224 15.41 -0.15 1.65
C LYS A 224 15.84 -0.21 0.18
N LEU A 225 15.44 -1.26 -0.55
CA LEU A 225 15.69 -1.39 -1.99
C LEU A 225 14.99 -0.28 -2.82
N ALA A 226 13.87 0.24 -2.31
CA ALA A 226 13.15 1.37 -2.89
C ALA A 226 13.73 2.74 -2.48
N GLY A 227 14.76 2.79 -1.65
CA GLY A 227 15.33 4.03 -1.12
C GLY A 227 14.49 4.72 -0.04
N GLU A 228 13.47 4.05 0.52
CA GLU A 228 12.68 4.55 1.65
C GLU A 228 13.34 4.12 2.96
N THR A 229 13.98 5.05 3.65
CA THR A 229 14.80 4.75 4.84
C THR A 229 14.25 5.34 6.13
N ASP A 230 13.42 6.39 6.07
CA ASP A 230 12.79 6.99 7.24
C ASP A 230 11.42 6.36 7.50
N VAL A 231 11.45 5.19 8.15
CA VAL A 231 10.30 4.32 8.35
C VAL A 231 10.13 3.98 9.83
N LEU A 232 8.88 3.94 10.31
CA LEU A 232 8.51 3.38 11.61
C LEU A 232 7.48 2.28 11.38
N THR A 233 7.78 1.04 11.75
CA THR A 233 6.80 -0.04 11.71
C THR A 233 6.10 -0.21 13.04
N VAL A 234 4.81 -0.54 12.99
CA VAL A 234 3.96 -0.71 14.17
C VAL A 234 3.18 -2.01 14.03
N LYS A 235 3.31 -2.93 15.01
CA LYS A 235 2.47 -4.13 15.09
C LYS A 235 1.11 -3.79 15.72
N GLY A 236 0.40 -2.87 15.08
CA GLY A 236 -0.81 -2.29 15.62
C GLY A 236 -2.02 -3.21 15.49
N LEU A 237 -3.16 -2.70 15.98
CA LEU A 237 -4.41 -3.44 15.99
C LEU A 237 -4.86 -3.79 14.57
N GLU A 238 -5.07 -5.08 14.32
CA GLU A 238 -5.47 -5.63 13.01
C GLU A 238 -4.50 -5.33 11.84
N GLY A 239 -3.24 -5.03 12.16
CA GLY A 239 -2.22 -4.65 11.20
C GLY A 239 -2.21 -3.16 10.83
N SER A 240 -2.97 -2.32 11.53
CA SER A 240 -2.89 -0.86 11.38
C SER A 240 -1.73 -0.27 12.19
N THR A 241 -1.66 1.06 12.25
CA THR A 241 -0.70 1.83 13.03
C THR A 241 -1.19 2.21 14.43
N ASP A 242 -2.39 1.74 14.83
CA ASP A 242 -2.95 2.02 16.15
C ASP A 242 -2.31 1.12 17.21
N LEU A 243 -1.78 1.74 18.26
CA LEU A 243 -1.18 1.03 19.39
C LEU A 243 -2.27 0.31 20.23
N PRO A 244 -2.08 -0.97 20.60
CA PRO A 244 -2.90 -1.62 21.60
C PRO A 244 -2.67 -0.99 22.99
N ILE A 245 -3.75 -0.75 23.74
CA ILE A 245 -3.66 -0.30 25.15
C ILE A 245 -3.58 -1.46 26.15
N SER A 246 -3.95 -2.67 25.73
CA SER A 246 -4.04 -3.85 26.60
C SER A 246 -2.77 -4.69 26.67
N ARG A 247 -1.75 -4.36 25.88
CA ARG A 247 -0.48 -5.09 25.81
C ARG A 247 0.62 -4.18 25.28
N ALA A 248 1.87 -4.54 25.55
CA ALA A 248 3.01 -3.91 24.89
C ALA A 248 2.88 -4.01 23.36
N CYS A 249 3.16 -2.90 22.68
CA CYS A 249 3.21 -2.84 21.23
C CYS A 249 4.63 -3.07 20.75
N VAL A 250 4.78 -3.83 19.67
CA VAL A 250 6.06 -3.94 18.98
C VAL A 250 6.13 -2.81 17.97
N THR A 251 7.18 -2.01 18.04
CA THR A 251 7.54 -0.99 17.06
C THR A 251 8.96 -1.23 16.59
N GLY A 252 9.26 -0.87 15.35
CA GLY A 252 10.60 -1.01 14.81
C GLY A 252 10.97 0.17 13.93
N ARG A 253 12.26 0.50 13.91
CA ARG A 253 12.81 1.53 13.02
C ARG A 253 14.06 0.94 12.39
N PRO A 254 14.07 0.69 11.08
CA PRO A 254 15.22 0.09 10.44
C PRO A 254 16.43 1.02 10.60
N ASN A 255 17.49 0.51 11.24
CA ASN A 255 18.81 1.14 11.16
C ASN A 255 19.39 0.91 9.76
N ALA A 256 20.52 1.55 9.43
CA ALA A 256 21.19 1.38 8.12
C ALA A 256 21.36 -0.09 7.70
N ASP A 257 21.49 -1.00 8.66
CA ASP A 257 21.68 -2.45 8.46
C ASP A 257 20.37 -3.26 8.35
N GLY A 258 19.21 -2.67 8.64
CA GLY A 258 17.90 -3.33 8.47
C GLY A 258 17.42 -4.20 9.64
N ASP A 259 18.13 -4.20 10.78
CA ASP A 259 17.80 -5.03 11.96
C ASP A 259 17.24 -4.23 13.16
N GLY A 260 16.95 -2.93 12.97
CA GLY A 260 16.63 -2.02 14.07
C GLY A 260 15.27 -2.30 14.74
N ARG A 261 15.30 -2.84 15.96
CA ARG A 261 14.14 -2.89 16.87
C ARG A 261 14.30 -1.81 17.94
N LEU A 262 13.22 -1.08 18.20
CA LEU A 262 13.11 -0.11 19.30
C LEU A 262 12.53 -0.77 20.55
#